data_AF-A0A959XAJ6-F1
#
_entry.id   AF-A0A959XAJ6-F1
#
_cell.length_a   1.000
_cell.length_b   1.000
_cell.length_c   1.000
_cell.angle_alpha   90.00
_cell.angle_beta   90.00
_cell.angle_gamma   90.00
#
_symmetry.space_group_name_H-M   'P 1'
#
loop_
_entity.id
_entity.type
_entity.pdbx_description
1 polymer ?
#
loop_
_entity_poly.entity_id
_entity_poly.type
_entity_poly.pdbx_seq_one_letter_code
_entity_poly.pdbx_strand_id
1 'polypeptide(L)'
;MTRTLALRLAAPLLIGLLAFAFQPLPVHAQSSAASSADTLAKADVLNKKKPPKKKRHAKKAKRGKAKGGKRQASPQTSRPNIVVVMMDDMRADELAYAPTVTSLLASRGMSFANSFSPYPLCCPARASFLTGQYAHNHGVLATEAPWGFGSFNDASTLAGNMQAAGYNTAMVGKYLNGYGWMPSKVTGGPSRRYKPPGWTDWMASLDTNALELPTLGKGGT
;
A
#
# COMPACT_ATOMS: atom_id res chain seq x y z
N MET A 1 10.11 76.83 26.38
CA MET A 1 10.65 75.99 25.29
C MET A 1 9.57 74.99 24.89
N THR A 2 8.65 75.27 23.96
CA THR A 2 8.76 75.08 22.49
C THR A 2 9.20 73.68 22.01
N ARG A 3 8.22 72.76 21.80
CA ARG A 3 7.85 72.08 20.53
C ARG A 3 6.95 70.86 20.82
N THR A 4 5.75 70.61 20.26
CA THR A 4 5.19 70.50 18.87
C THR A 4 5.31 69.08 18.27
N LEU A 5 4.25 68.67 17.53
CA LEU A 5 3.99 67.37 16.84
C LEU A 5 3.67 66.18 17.77
N ALA A 6 2.58 65.41 17.66
CA ALA A 6 1.57 65.15 16.61
C ALA A 6 2.06 64.44 15.33
N LEU A 7 1.71 63.15 15.16
CA LEU A 7 0.94 62.66 13.99
C LEU A 7 0.36 61.25 14.20
N ARG A 8 -0.71 60.94 13.44
CA ARG A 8 -1.36 59.62 13.32
C ARG A 8 -0.71 58.79 12.21
N LEU A 9 -0.77 57.46 12.28
CA LEU A 9 -0.96 56.47 11.18
C LEU A 9 -1.07 55.09 11.88
N ALA A 10 -2.10 54.23 11.77
CA ALA A 10 -2.94 53.75 10.66
C ALA A 10 -2.24 52.70 9.76
N ALA A 11 -2.45 51.40 10.06
CA ALA A 11 -2.65 50.30 9.09
C ALA A 11 -2.80 48.91 9.79
N PRO A 12 -3.95 48.22 9.65
CA PRO A 12 -4.02 46.76 9.73
C PRO A 12 -3.94 46.18 8.32
N LEU A 13 -2.87 45.46 7.98
CA LEU A 13 -2.76 44.80 6.69
C LEU A 13 -3.39 43.40 6.74
N LEU A 14 -4.42 43.21 5.91
CA LEU A 14 -5.23 42.00 5.87
C LEU A 14 -4.44 40.78 5.36
N ILE A 15 -4.82 39.61 5.87
CA ILE A 15 -4.28 38.30 5.48
C ILE A 15 -4.58 38.02 4.00
N GLY A 16 -3.58 37.53 3.27
CA GLY A 16 -3.70 37.25 1.84
C GLY A 16 -4.60 36.07 1.51
N LEU A 17 -5.55 36.26 0.60
CA LEU A 17 -6.36 35.21 -0.02
C LEU A 17 -5.84 34.94 -1.43
N LEU A 18 -4.88 34.03 -1.57
CA LEU A 18 -4.35 33.63 -2.88
C LEU A 18 -5.10 32.40 -3.39
N ALA A 19 -6.26 32.64 -4.01
CA ALA A 19 -7.12 31.60 -4.55
C ALA A 19 -6.56 31.03 -5.87
N PHE A 20 -5.96 29.84 -5.81
CA PHE A 20 -5.60 29.07 -7.00
C PHE A 20 -6.86 28.45 -7.65
N ALA A 21 -7.40 29.12 -8.66
CA ALA A 21 -8.44 28.56 -9.52
C ALA A 21 -7.82 27.75 -10.66
N PHE A 22 -7.86 26.42 -10.56
CA PHE A 22 -7.52 25.52 -11.66
C PHE A 22 -8.77 25.20 -12.49
N GLN A 23 -8.83 25.71 -13.73
CA GLN A 23 -9.80 25.25 -14.72
C GLN A 23 -9.31 23.95 -15.37
N PRO A 24 -10.18 22.96 -15.64
CA PRO A 24 -9.82 21.79 -16.45
C PRO A 24 -9.85 22.15 -17.95
N LEU A 25 -8.84 21.70 -18.69
CA LEU A 25 -8.84 21.68 -20.16
C LEU A 25 -9.12 20.27 -20.69
N PRO A 26 -9.67 20.13 -21.91
CA PRO A 26 -10.42 18.93 -22.31
C PRO A 26 -9.54 17.73 -22.69
N VAL A 27 -10.07 16.54 -22.40
CA VAL A 27 -9.51 15.26 -22.85
C VAL A 27 -9.92 15.01 -24.30
N HIS A 28 -8.95 15.04 -25.22
CA HIS A 28 -9.17 14.48 -26.56
C HIS A 28 -9.02 12.96 -26.54
N ALA A 29 -10.02 12.27 -27.10
CA ALA A 29 -10.08 10.82 -27.16
C ALA A 29 -9.46 10.27 -28.46
N GLN A 30 -8.56 9.29 -28.34
CA GLN A 30 -8.27 8.20 -29.28
C GLN A 30 -7.86 7.01 -28.40
N SER A 31 -8.59 5.89 -28.26
CA SER A 31 -9.17 4.95 -29.23
C SER A 31 -8.18 3.93 -29.80
N SER A 32 -8.56 2.65 -29.67
CA SER A 32 -8.02 1.43 -30.29
C SER A 32 -6.64 0.88 -29.87
N ALA A 33 -6.70 -0.17 -29.04
CA ALA A 33 -5.90 -1.39 -29.16
C ALA A 33 -6.57 -2.51 -28.35
N ALA A 34 -7.53 -3.21 -28.96
CA ALA A 34 -8.22 -4.34 -28.33
C ALA A 34 -7.64 -5.68 -28.80
N SER A 35 -7.81 -6.70 -27.95
CA SER A 35 -7.59 -8.13 -28.21
C SER A 35 -6.14 -8.63 -28.36
N SER A 36 -5.67 -9.29 -27.29
CA SER A 36 -4.63 -10.33 -27.31
C SER A 36 -4.82 -11.29 -26.13
N ALA A 37 -6.07 -11.64 -25.82
CA ALA A 37 -6.44 -12.52 -24.70
C ALA A 37 -7.31 -13.73 -25.11
N ASP A 38 -7.93 -13.71 -26.30
CA ASP A 38 -8.84 -14.77 -26.77
C ASP A 38 -8.11 -15.91 -27.52
N THR A 39 -7.04 -16.46 -26.96
CA THR A 39 -6.51 -17.77 -27.41
C THR A 39 -5.74 -18.46 -26.29
N LEU A 40 -6.44 -19.22 -25.42
CA LEU A 40 -5.96 -20.45 -24.74
C LEU A 40 -7.03 -21.01 -23.77
N ALA A 41 -8.15 -21.49 -24.33
CA ALA A 41 -9.17 -22.20 -23.55
C ALA A 41 -9.84 -23.31 -24.39
N LYS A 42 -9.08 -24.38 -24.70
CA LYS A 42 -9.61 -25.68 -25.20
C LYS A 42 -8.54 -26.77 -25.13
N ALA A 43 -8.60 -27.57 -24.08
CA ALA A 43 -8.04 -28.92 -24.00
C ALA A 43 -8.92 -29.71 -23.02
N ASP A 44 -9.48 -30.83 -23.49
CA ASP A 44 -10.71 -31.40 -22.93
C ASP A 44 -10.50 -32.78 -22.26
N VAL A 45 -11.39 -33.10 -21.33
CA VAL A 45 -11.86 -34.46 -20.96
C VAL A 45 -10.84 -35.57 -20.64
N LEU A 46 -10.65 -35.81 -19.34
CA LEU A 46 -10.82 -37.10 -18.61
C LEU A 46 -10.80 -36.77 -17.09
N ASN A 47 -11.27 -37.56 -16.11
CA ASN A 47 -12.15 -38.73 -16.05
C ASN A 47 -13.00 -38.59 -14.75
N LYS A 48 -14.33 -38.78 -14.77
CA LYS A 48 -15.20 -38.55 -13.59
C LYS A 48 -15.64 -39.85 -12.90
N LYS A 49 -14.94 -40.29 -11.85
CA LYS A 49 -15.49 -41.24 -10.85
C LYS A 49 -16.26 -40.49 -9.77
N LYS A 50 -17.48 -40.93 -9.47
CA LYS A 50 -18.47 -40.23 -8.62
C LYS A 50 -18.57 -40.93 -7.24
N PRO A 51 -18.27 -40.27 -6.10
CA PRO A 51 -18.35 -40.90 -4.78
C PRO A 51 -19.81 -41.02 -4.27
N PRO A 52 -20.11 -41.95 -3.35
CA PRO A 52 -21.47 -42.29 -2.95
C PRO A 52 -22.12 -41.28 -1.99
N LYS A 53 -23.43 -41.07 -2.14
CA LYS A 53 -24.24 -40.16 -1.30
C LYS A 53 -24.49 -40.74 0.09
N LYS A 54 -23.80 -40.25 1.14
CA LYS A 54 -24.20 -40.49 2.53
C LYS A 54 -25.35 -39.55 2.94
N LYS A 55 -26.49 -40.09 3.36
CA LYS A 55 -27.60 -39.31 3.96
C LYS A 55 -27.13 -38.74 5.31
N ARG A 56 -27.12 -37.40 5.46
CA ARG A 56 -26.91 -36.72 6.75
C ARG A 56 -28.24 -36.11 7.20
N HIS A 57 -28.71 -36.48 8.39
CA HIS A 57 -29.92 -35.92 8.97
C HIS A 57 -29.68 -34.44 9.35
N ALA A 58 -30.47 -33.53 8.76
CA ALA A 58 -30.36 -32.10 9.02
C ALA A 58 -31.08 -31.73 10.33
N LYS A 59 -30.32 -31.47 11.39
CA LYS A 59 -30.86 -30.93 12.66
C LYS A 59 -31.15 -29.43 12.48
N LYS A 60 -32.42 -29.04 12.48
CA LYS A 60 -32.90 -27.70 12.13
C LYS A 60 -32.59 -26.68 13.25
N ALA A 61 -31.48 -25.96 13.16
CA ALA A 61 -31.15 -24.89 14.09
C ALA A 61 -32.07 -23.66 13.90
N LYS A 62 -32.74 -23.22 14.96
CA LYS A 62 -33.54 -21.98 14.96
C LYS A 62 -32.60 -20.77 14.90
N ARG A 63 -32.50 -20.09 13.75
CA ARG A 63 -31.83 -18.78 13.65
C ARG A 63 -32.72 -17.72 14.29
N GLY A 64 -32.25 -17.12 15.39
CA GLY A 64 -32.89 -15.95 15.98
C GLY A 64 -32.88 -14.76 15.02
N LYS A 65 -33.98 -14.00 14.99
CA LYS A 65 -34.15 -12.82 14.12
C LYS A 65 -33.39 -11.63 14.71
N ALA A 66 -32.10 -11.51 14.38
CA ALA A 66 -31.31 -10.35 14.75
C ALA A 66 -31.95 -9.07 14.18
N LYS A 67 -32.21 -8.07 15.04
CA LYS A 67 -32.71 -6.76 14.61
C LYS A 67 -31.58 -6.04 13.87
N GLY A 68 -31.69 -5.96 12.54
CA GLY A 68 -30.74 -5.20 11.72
C GLY A 68 -30.86 -3.71 12.00
N GLY A 69 -29.93 -3.16 12.78
CA GLY A 69 -29.76 -1.71 12.89
C GLY A 69 -29.40 -1.15 11.52
N LYS A 70 -30.13 -0.13 11.05
CA LYS A 70 -29.82 0.57 9.80
C LYS A 70 -28.48 1.30 9.97
N ARG A 71 -27.38 0.71 9.47
CA ARG A 71 -26.13 1.44 9.26
C ARG A 71 -26.41 2.56 8.26
N GLN A 72 -26.27 3.82 8.67
CA GLN A 72 -26.17 4.92 7.72
C GLN A 72 -24.90 4.69 6.90
N ALA A 73 -25.05 4.47 5.60
CA ALA A 73 -23.93 4.50 4.68
C ALA A 73 -23.48 5.96 4.53
N SER A 74 -22.20 6.22 4.77
CA SER A 74 -21.57 7.48 4.39
C SER A 74 -21.79 7.73 2.89
N PRO A 75 -21.88 8.98 2.41
CA PRO A 75 -21.91 9.26 0.98
C PRO A 75 -20.74 8.56 0.30
N GLN A 76 -21.03 7.60 -0.58
CA GLN A 76 -20.01 6.95 -1.37
C GLN A 76 -19.49 7.98 -2.36
N THR A 77 -18.31 8.54 -2.08
CA THR A 77 -17.54 9.20 -3.14
C THR A 77 -17.34 8.18 -4.26
N SER A 78 -17.48 8.60 -5.52
CA SER A 78 -17.34 7.69 -6.67
C SER A 78 -15.99 6.97 -6.73
N ARG A 79 -15.01 7.47 -5.97
CA ARG A 79 -13.69 6.91 -5.74
C ARG A 79 -13.42 6.97 -4.23
N PRO A 80 -13.37 5.83 -3.51
CA PRO A 80 -13.06 5.81 -2.07
C PRO A 80 -11.56 5.96 -1.84
N ASN A 81 -11.18 6.62 -0.74
CA ASN A 81 -9.79 6.61 -0.25
C ASN A 81 -9.46 5.21 0.30
N ILE A 82 -8.28 4.70 -0.04
CA ILE A 82 -7.79 3.38 0.39
C ILE A 82 -6.55 3.61 1.25
N VAL A 83 -6.57 3.05 2.47
CA VAL A 83 -5.46 3.09 3.41
C VAL A 83 -5.09 1.65 3.75
N VAL A 84 -3.82 1.31 3.57
CA VAL A 84 -3.26 0.00 3.96
C VAL A 84 -2.36 0.22 5.16
N VAL A 85 -2.57 -0.57 6.21
CA VAL A 85 -1.66 -0.66 7.37
C VAL A 85 -1.10 -2.07 7.40
N MET A 86 0.21 -2.19 7.31
CA MET A 86 0.94 -3.47 7.39
C MET A 86 1.84 -3.45 8.62
N MET A 87 1.73 -4.49 9.45
CA MET A 87 2.58 -4.70 10.63
C MET A 87 3.72 -5.63 10.21
N ASP A 88 4.97 -5.31 10.56
CA ASP A 88 6.11 -6.21 10.31
C ASP A 88 6.15 -7.31 11.38
N ASP A 89 6.49 -8.54 10.98
CA ASP A 89 6.65 -9.75 11.82
C ASP A 89 5.51 -10.13 12.79
N MET A 90 4.37 -9.45 12.76
CA MET A 90 3.22 -9.70 13.65
C MET A 90 2.48 -11.00 13.31
N ARG A 91 2.29 -11.86 14.31
CA ARG A 91 1.48 -13.08 14.22
C ARG A 91 -0.02 -12.78 14.35
N ALA A 92 -0.85 -13.68 13.82
CA ALA A 92 -2.30 -13.54 13.87
C ALA A 92 -2.89 -13.56 15.30
N ASP A 93 -2.27 -14.29 16.23
CA ASP A 93 -2.68 -14.37 17.63
C ASP A 93 -2.26 -13.14 18.46
N GLU A 94 -1.22 -12.43 18.04
CA GLU A 94 -0.78 -11.17 18.68
C GLU A 94 -1.78 -10.03 18.51
N LEU A 95 -2.77 -10.16 17.62
CA LEU A 95 -3.86 -9.19 17.45
C LEU A 95 -4.68 -8.98 18.74
N ALA A 96 -4.67 -9.97 19.65
CA ALA A 96 -5.24 -9.86 21.00
C ALA A 96 -4.62 -8.70 21.82
N TYR A 97 -3.35 -8.35 21.57
CA TYR A 97 -2.64 -7.26 22.24
C TYR A 97 -2.78 -5.90 21.52
N ALA A 98 -3.56 -5.83 20.44
CA ALA A 98 -3.86 -4.61 19.69
C ALA A 98 -5.35 -4.19 19.83
N PRO A 99 -5.81 -3.78 21.02
CA PRO A 99 -7.23 -3.49 21.28
C PRO A 99 -7.77 -2.33 20.44
N THR A 100 -6.93 -1.36 20.08
CA THR A 100 -7.30 -0.25 19.18
C THR A 100 -7.62 -0.74 17.76
N VAL A 101 -6.83 -1.69 17.22
CA VAL A 101 -7.08 -2.30 15.91
C VAL A 101 -8.36 -3.12 15.94
N THR A 102 -8.56 -3.91 17.00
CA THR A 102 -9.76 -4.73 17.17
C THR A 102 -11.03 -3.88 17.31
N SER A 103 -10.99 -2.82 18.12
CA SER A 103 -12.15 -1.95 18.37
C SER A 103 -12.49 -1.04 17.19
N LEU A 104 -11.51 -0.48 16.48
CA LEU A 104 -11.75 0.44 15.37
C LEU A 104 -11.97 -0.26 14.03
N LEU A 105 -11.19 -1.31 13.73
CA LEU A 105 -11.22 -2.00 12.43
C LEU A 105 -12.01 -3.30 12.50
N ALA A 106 -11.61 -4.26 13.33
CA ALA A 106 -12.21 -5.61 13.31
C ALA A 106 -13.71 -5.60 13.68
N SER A 107 -14.11 -4.80 14.68
CA SER A 107 -15.51 -4.68 15.10
C SER A 107 -16.43 -3.99 14.08
N ARG A 108 -15.85 -3.22 13.14
CA ARG A 108 -16.60 -2.37 12.19
C ARG A 108 -16.53 -2.87 10.75
N GLY A 109 -15.46 -3.57 10.39
CA GLY A 109 -15.18 -4.08 9.04
C GLY A 109 -15.43 -5.59 8.88
N MET A 110 -14.49 -6.25 8.22
CA MET A 110 -14.49 -7.70 7.97
C MET A 110 -13.10 -8.26 8.35
N SER A 111 -13.08 -9.43 8.99
CA SER A 111 -11.85 -10.15 9.36
C SER A 111 -11.77 -11.46 8.59
N PHE A 112 -10.57 -11.79 8.09
CA PHE A 112 -10.31 -13.01 7.34
C PHE A 112 -9.62 -14.04 8.24
N ALA A 113 -10.35 -15.07 8.66
CA ALA A 113 -9.81 -16.12 9.53
C ALA A 113 -8.76 -17.02 8.83
N ASN A 114 -8.75 -17.04 7.50
CA ASN A 114 -7.80 -17.78 6.68
C ASN A 114 -7.09 -16.80 5.74
N SER A 115 -6.12 -16.05 6.29
CA SER A 115 -5.22 -15.18 5.55
C SER A 115 -3.79 -15.67 5.76
N PHE A 116 -3.01 -15.77 4.70
CA PHE A 116 -1.67 -16.35 4.73
C PHE A 116 -0.68 -15.41 4.06
N SER A 117 0.51 -15.23 4.66
CA SER A 117 1.62 -14.62 3.93
C SER A 117 2.07 -15.59 2.82
N PRO A 118 2.27 -15.14 1.58
CA PRO A 118 2.76 -15.99 0.49
C PRO A 118 4.22 -16.43 0.69
N TYR A 119 4.95 -15.80 1.62
CA TYR A 119 6.32 -16.15 1.96
C TYR A 119 6.63 -15.82 3.43
N PRO A 120 7.31 -16.70 4.20
CA PRO A 120 7.64 -16.45 5.61
C PRO A 120 8.91 -15.60 5.81
N LEU A 121 9.10 -14.55 4.99
CA LEU A 121 10.19 -13.56 5.13
C LEU A 121 9.69 -12.18 4.67
N CYS A 122 10.18 -11.12 5.33
CA CYS A 122 9.62 -9.78 5.23
C CYS A 122 9.76 -9.16 3.82
N CYS A 123 10.93 -9.28 3.17
CA CYS A 123 11.16 -8.80 1.80
C CYS A 123 10.27 -9.48 0.75
N PRO A 124 10.29 -10.81 0.58
CA PRO A 124 9.46 -11.47 -0.42
C PRO A 124 7.96 -11.31 -0.13
N ALA A 125 7.52 -11.31 1.13
CA ALA A 125 6.13 -11.03 1.48
C ALA A 125 5.68 -9.61 1.02
N ARG A 126 6.51 -8.59 1.25
CA ARG A 126 6.24 -7.22 0.79
C ARG A 126 6.30 -7.09 -0.74
N ALA A 127 7.27 -7.73 -1.39
CA ALA A 127 7.34 -7.78 -2.85
C ALA A 127 6.10 -8.47 -3.46
N SER A 128 5.62 -9.57 -2.86
CA SER A 128 4.38 -10.24 -3.29
C SER A 128 3.16 -9.34 -3.09
N PHE A 129 3.06 -8.64 -1.95
CA PHE A 129 1.98 -7.67 -1.71
C PHE A 129 1.99 -6.51 -2.72
N LEU A 130 3.17 -5.95 -3.00
CA LEU A 130 3.34 -4.82 -3.92
C LEU A 130 3.11 -5.18 -5.39
N THR A 131 3.37 -6.43 -5.80
CA THR A 131 3.25 -6.85 -7.21
C THR A 131 1.99 -7.66 -7.51
N GLY A 132 1.35 -8.24 -6.48
CA GLY A 132 0.29 -9.24 -6.65
C GLY A 132 0.79 -10.60 -7.16
N GLN A 133 2.11 -10.84 -7.15
CA GLN A 133 2.74 -12.04 -7.70
C GLN A 133 3.35 -12.90 -6.58
N TYR A 134 3.56 -14.19 -6.83
CA TYR A 134 4.35 -15.05 -5.94
C TYR A 134 5.85 -14.82 -6.10
N ALA A 135 6.63 -15.19 -5.08
CA ALA A 135 8.08 -15.03 -5.03
C ALA A 135 8.84 -15.64 -6.22
N HIS A 136 8.37 -16.77 -6.75
CA HIS A 136 8.96 -17.39 -7.94
C HIS A 136 8.79 -16.58 -9.24
N ASN A 137 7.84 -15.64 -9.28
CA ASN A 137 7.62 -14.74 -10.43
C ASN A 137 8.38 -13.43 -10.28
N HIS A 138 8.33 -12.78 -9.10
CA HIS A 138 9.00 -11.49 -8.89
C HIS A 138 10.48 -11.58 -8.51
N GLY A 139 10.99 -12.79 -8.21
CA GLY A 139 12.43 -13.07 -8.04
C GLY A 139 13.07 -12.57 -6.75
N VAL A 140 12.29 -11.99 -5.83
CA VAL A 140 12.74 -11.68 -4.46
C VAL A 140 12.47 -12.93 -3.64
N LEU A 141 13.54 -13.54 -3.12
CA LEU A 141 13.52 -14.84 -2.42
C LEU A 141 14.15 -14.78 -1.03
N ALA A 142 14.84 -13.70 -0.70
CA ALA A 142 15.51 -13.50 0.59
C ALA A 142 15.29 -12.09 1.12
N THR A 143 15.77 -11.84 2.35
CA THR A 143 15.88 -10.49 2.91
C THR A 143 17.10 -9.75 2.36
N GLU A 144 18.19 -10.48 2.13
CA GLU A 144 19.53 -9.98 1.82
C GLU A 144 19.96 -10.25 0.37
N ALA A 145 21.13 -9.74 -0.02
CA ALA A 145 21.74 -10.03 -1.32
C ALA A 145 21.98 -11.53 -1.55
N PRO A 146 21.91 -12.03 -2.80
CA PRO A 146 21.53 -11.31 -4.01
C PRO A 146 20.00 -11.23 -4.23
N TRP A 147 19.19 -11.94 -3.42
CA TRP A 147 17.75 -12.15 -3.67
C TRP A 147 16.80 -11.25 -2.83
N GLY A 148 17.32 -10.18 -2.23
CA GLY A 148 16.60 -9.15 -1.46
C GLY A 148 16.18 -7.96 -2.32
N PHE A 149 16.15 -6.74 -1.75
CA PHE A 149 15.72 -5.53 -2.48
C PHE A 149 16.43 -5.32 -3.82
N GLY A 150 17.74 -5.61 -3.92
CA GLY A 150 18.49 -5.48 -5.19
C GLY A 150 18.01 -6.41 -6.32
N SER A 151 17.20 -7.43 -6.00
CA SER A 151 16.54 -8.30 -7.00
C SER A 151 15.12 -7.87 -7.37
N PHE A 152 14.54 -6.90 -6.64
CA PHE A 152 13.15 -6.47 -6.80
C PHE A 152 13.00 -5.54 -8.00
N ASN A 153 12.08 -5.86 -8.91
CA ASN A 153 11.69 -4.97 -10.00
C ASN A 153 10.38 -4.25 -9.62
N ASP A 154 10.49 -3.01 -9.16
CA ASP A 154 9.39 -2.16 -8.74
C ASP A 154 8.80 -1.29 -9.88
N ALA A 155 9.19 -1.54 -11.14
CA ALA A 155 8.61 -0.86 -12.31
C ALA A 155 7.12 -1.13 -12.53
N SER A 156 6.57 -2.24 -11.98
CA SER A 156 5.15 -2.56 -12.01
C SER A 156 4.69 -3.01 -10.63
N THR A 157 3.95 -2.13 -9.94
CA THR A 157 3.42 -2.36 -8.60
C THR A 157 1.99 -1.86 -8.46
N LEU A 158 1.32 -2.28 -7.39
CA LEU A 158 0.02 -1.80 -6.95
C LEU A 158 -0.03 -0.26 -6.88
N ALA A 159 1.05 0.39 -6.45
CA ALA A 159 1.15 1.85 -6.41
C ALA A 159 1.09 2.46 -7.82
N GLY A 160 1.86 1.91 -8.77
CA GLY A 160 1.81 2.30 -10.18
C GLY A 160 0.42 2.12 -10.79
N ASN A 161 -0.22 0.97 -10.53
CA ASN A 161 -1.57 0.67 -11.01
C ASN A 161 -2.62 1.62 -10.42
N MET A 162 -2.52 1.96 -9.13
CA MET A 162 -3.39 2.92 -8.46
C MET A 162 -3.20 4.35 -9.00
N GLN A 163 -1.94 4.76 -9.23
CA GLN A 163 -1.64 6.06 -9.83
C GLN A 163 -2.16 6.16 -11.28
N ALA A 164 -1.99 5.12 -12.08
CA ALA A 164 -2.56 5.03 -13.43
C ALA A 164 -4.10 5.07 -13.44
N ALA A 165 -4.75 4.52 -12.41
CA ALA A 165 -6.20 4.65 -12.22
C ALA A 165 -6.63 6.08 -11.81
N GLY A 166 -5.71 6.99 -11.48
CA GLY A 166 -5.96 8.38 -11.08
C GLY A 166 -6.03 8.61 -9.56
N TYR A 167 -5.34 7.78 -8.75
CA TYR A 167 -5.18 8.03 -7.31
C TYR A 167 -3.87 8.74 -7.01
N ASN A 168 -3.89 9.64 -6.02
CA ASN A 168 -2.67 10.04 -5.32
C ASN A 168 -2.22 8.90 -4.41
N THR A 169 -0.93 8.61 -4.42
CA THR A 169 -0.33 7.47 -3.73
C THR A 169 0.80 7.93 -2.82
N ALA A 170 0.79 7.49 -1.57
CA ALA A 170 1.79 7.86 -0.57
C ALA A 170 2.32 6.61 0.14
N MET A 171 3.64 6.49 0.25
CA MET A 171 4.29 5.46 1.07
C MET A 171 4.91 6.09 2.31
N VAL A 172 4.63 5.51 3.48
CA VAL A 172 5.17 5.94 4.78
C VAL A 172 5.70 4.70 5.51
N GLY A 173 6.93 4.76 6.02
CA GLY A 173 7.55 3.66 6.75
C GLY A 173 8.33 2.68 5.87
N LYS A 174 8.41 1.40 6.27
CA LYS A 174 9.37 0.44 5.71
C LYS A 174 8.94 -0.09 4.34
N TYR A 175 9.80 0.08 3.33
CA TYR A 175 9.56 -0.41 1.97
C TYR A 175 9.99 -1.87 1.77
N LEU A 176 11.29 -2.13 1.66
CA LEU A 176 11.90 -3.46 1.71
C LEU A 176 13.19 -3.36 2.53
N ASN A 177 13.62 -4.47 3.14
CA ASN A 177 14.95 -4.54 3.73
C ASN A 177 16.00 -4.43 2.60
N GLY A 178 17.10 -3.71 2.84
CA GLY A 178 18.05 -3.28 1.82
C GLY A 178 17.75 -1.91 1.19
N TYR A 179 16.52 -1.40 1.26
CA TYR A 179 16.17 -0.10 0.70
C TYR A 179 16.90 1.02 1.44
N GLY A 180 17.69 1.80 0.71
CA GLY A 180 18.51 2.90 1.21
C GLY A 180 20.01 2.67 1.13
N TRP A 181 20.47 1.42 1.01
CA TRP A 181 21.90 1.07 0.91
C TRP A 181 22.22 0.07 -0.21
N MET A 182 21.34 -0.88 -0.51
CA MET A 182 21.47 -1.74 -1.69
C MET A 182 21.12 -0.96 -2.98
N PRO A 183 21.73 -1.25 -4.14
CA PRO A 183 21.31 -0.66 -5.42
C PRO A 183 19.86 -1.05 -5.80
N SER A 184 19.14 -0.18 -6.49
CA SER A 184 17.85 -0.55 -7.11
C SER A 184 18.11 -1.34 -8.39
N LYS A 185 17.33 -2.40 -8.63
CA LYS A 185 17.37 -3.16 -9.90
C LYS A 185 16.97 -2.33 -11.11
N VAL A 186 16.05 -1.38 -10.93
CA VAL A 186 15.48 -0.58 -12.03
C VAL A 186 16.46 0.49 -12.51
N THR A 187 17.29 1.04 -11.63
CA THR A 187 18.24 2.12 -11.98
C THR A 187 19.71 1.69 -11.96
N GLY A 188 20.03 0.55 -11.35
CA GLY A 188 21.40 0.13 -11.03
C GLY A 188 22.10 1.00 -9.97
N GLY A 189 21.47 2.10 -9.53
CA GLY A 189 22.08 3.12 -8.68
C GLY A 189 21.70 3.03 -7.21
N PRO A 190 22.35 3.83 -6.33
CA PRO A 190 22.10 3.82 -4.89
C PRO A 190 20.65 4.18 -4.54
N SER A 191 19.99 3.35 -3.73
CA SER A 191 18.57 3.54 -3.40
C SER A 191 18.28 4.64 -2.37
N ARG A 192 19.28 5.20 -1.67
CA ARG A 192 19.10 6.28 -0.66
C ARG A 192 18.27 7.47 -1.13
N ARG A 193 18.34 7.83 -2.42
CA ARG A 193 17.57 8.92 -3.04
C ARG A 193 16.61 8.45 -4.13
N TYR A 194 16.40 7.14 -4.23
CA TYR A 194 15.53 6.55 -5.24
C TYR A 194 14.08 6.55 -4.76
N LYS A 195 13.21 7.27 -5.46
CA LYS A 195 11.75 7.11 -5.32
C LYS A 195 11.27 6.07 -6.35
N PRO A 196 10.72 4.92 -5.93
CA PRO A 196 10.10 3.97 -6.85
C PRO A 196 8.96 4.61 -7.64
N PRO A 197 8.69 4.14 -8.88
CA PRO A 197 7.58 4.65 -9.67
C PRO A 197 6.22 4.31 -9.01
N GLY A 198 5.18 5.08 -9.36
CA GLY A 198 3.84 4.88 -8.83
C GLY A 198 3.55 5.55 -7.49
N TRP A 199 4.50 6.29 -6.90
CA TRP A 199 4.31 7.05 -5.66
C TRP A 199 4.32 8.56 -5.93
N THR A 200 3.22 9.24 -5.62
CA THR A 200 3.17 10.71 -5.55
C THR A 200 4.10 11.18 -4.43
N ASP A 201 3.81 10.76 -3.21
CA ASP A 201 4.54 11.10 -1.99
C ASP A 201 5.37 9.92 -1.47
N TRP A 202 6.60 10.20 -1.03
CA TRP A 202 7.55 9.18 -0.62
C TRP A 202 8.23 9.53 0.70
N MET A 203 7.77 8.88 1.76
CA MET A 203 8.24 9.02 3.13
C MET A 203 8.69 7.66 3.67
N ALA A 204 9.34 6.86 2.82
CA ALA A 204 9.85 5.56 3.21
C ALA A 204 11.07 5.70 4.13
N SER A 205 11.11 4.91 5.20
CA SER A 205 12.28 4.82 6.06
C SER A 205 13.43 4.13 5.30
N LEU A 206 14.62 4.70 5.37
CA LEU A 206 15.84 3.99 4.98
C LEU A 206 16.05 2.80 5.93
N ASP A 207 16.38 1.65 5.38
CA ASP A 207 16.72 0.46 6.15
C ASP A 207 18.12 0.62 6.73
N THR A 208 18.24 1.29 7.87
CA THR A 208 19.46 1.28 8.67
C THR A 208 19.57 -0.09 9.33
N ASN A 209 20.46 -0.95 8.84
CA ASN A 209 20.81 -2.18 9.56
C ASN A 209 21.15 -1.82 11.01
N ALA A 210 20.37 -2.33 11.97
CA ALA A 210 20.55 -2.02 13.39
C ALA A 210 21.89 -2.53 13.97
N LEU A 211 22.66 -3.28 13.17
CA LEU A 211 23.98 -3.82 13.47
C LEU A 211 25.12 -3.08 12.75
N GLU A 212 24.81 -2.22 11.76
CA GLU A 212 25.80 -1.42 11.04
C GLU A 212 25.28 0.00 10.80
N LEU A 213 25.26 0.80 11.87
CA LEU A 213 25.59 2.20 11.69
C LEU A 213 27.06 2.25 11.27
N PRO A 214 27.42 2.80 10.09
CA PRO A 214 28.78 3.21 9.86
C PRO A 214 29.13 4.18 10.98
N THR A 215 30.15 3.85 11.77
CA THR A 215 30.63 4.76 12.81
C THR A 215 30.87 6.11 12.18
N LEU A 216 30.15 7.14 12.63
CA LEU A 216 30.48 8.54 12.32
C LEU A 216 31.98 8.71 12.54
N GLY A 217 32.70 9.01 11.46
CA GLY A 217 34.13 8.74 11.36
C GLY A 217 34.91 9.37 12.50
N LYS A 218 35.44 8.54 13.41
CA LYS A 218 36.62 8.91 14.19
C LYS A 218 37.83 8.79 13.26
N GLY A 219 38.43 9.91 12.89
CA GLY A 219 39.70 9.93 12.15
C GLY A 219 39.70 10.92 10.99
N GLY A 220 40.40 12.04 11.18
CA GLY A 220 40.51 13.13 10.22
C GLY A 220 41.06 14.37 10.93
N THR A 221 42.35 14.30 11.30
CA THR A 221 43.15 15.40 11.86
C THR A 221 43.36 16.50 10.84
#